data_AF-A0A7Y0WAQ8-F1
#
_entry.id   AF-A0A7Y0WAQ8-F1
#
_cell.length_a   1.000
_cell.length_b   1.000
_cell.length_c   1.000
_cell.angle_alpha   90.00
_cell.angle_beta   90.00
_cell.angle_gamma   90.00
#
_symmetry.space_group_name_H-M   'P 1'
#
loop_
_entity.id
_entity.type
_entity.pdbx_description
1 polymer ?
#
loop_
_entity_poly.entity_id
_entity_poly.type
_entity_poly.pdbx_seq_one_letter_code
_entity_poly.pdbx_strand_id
1 'polypeptide(L)'
;MAHHHLEDSFGNLLEDLTRSELGRVTSGALGAFAQQLWYGDQDLVPVLESEVSGRLRGAAQKQRALYLVDRLRRFPCLTDAKAARLKEFVSSWSTLKPAVHSAQSTQMVTSHKLDKLAYEWGLEEDVVPQMKDVLEFQTRHFAATTGAQTGYVRQDERAERPRLVAR
;
A
#
# COMPACT_ATOMS: atom_id res chain seq x y z
N MET A 1 11.44 -23.56 -3.77
CA MET A 1 9.98 -23.82 -3.84
C MET A 1 9.14 -22.90 -2.94
N ALA A 2 9.67 -22.33 -1.84
CA ALA A 2 8.92 -21.40 -0.99
C ALA A 2 8.71 -19.99 -1.60
N HIS A 3 9.61 -19.53 -2.48
CA HIS A 3 9.55 -18.19 -3.09
C HIS A 3 8.30 -17.97 -3.97
N HIS A 4 8.01 -18.90 -4.87
CA HIS A 4 6.85 -18.80 -5.78
C HIS A 4 5.52 -18.75 -5.00
N HIS A 5 5.41 -19.49 -3.90
CA HIS A 5 4.18 -19.57 -3.11
C HIS A 5 3.81 -18.24 -2.43
N LEU A 6 4.79 -17.40 -2.08
CA LEU A 6 4.53 -16.09 -1.48
C LEU A 6 4.19 -15.03 -2.55
N GLU A 7 4.84 -15.08 -3.70
CA GLU A 7 4.51 -14.23 -4.85
C GLU A 7 3.09 -14.52 -5.36
N ASP A 8 2.76 -15.81 -5.51
CA ASP A 8 1.42 -16.27 -5.87
C ASP A 8 0.38 -15.85 -4.81
N SER A 9 0.73 -15.96 -3.51
CA SER A 9 -0.15 -15.53 -2.41
C SER A 9 -0.45 -14.03 -2.46
N PHE A 10 0.57 -13.19 -2.68
CA PHE A 10 0.40 -11.74 -2.74
C PHE A 10 -0.44 -11.33 -3.97
N GLY A 11 -0.14 -11.89 -5.15
CA GLY A 11 -0.89 -11.63 -6.37
C GLY A 11 -2.34 -12.07 -6.28
N ASN A 12 -2.60 -13.28 -5.76
CA ASN A 12 -3.96 -13.79 -5.52
C ASN A 12 -4.75 -12.88 -4.59
N LEU A 13 -4.12 -12.46 -3.49
CA LEU A 13 -4.76 -11.58 -2.51
C LEU A 13 -5.10 -10.21 -3.13
N LEU A 14 -4.20 -9.64 -3.95
CA LEU A 14 -4.46 -8.42 -4.68
C LEU A 14 -5.60 -8.58 -5.69
N GLU A 15 -5.62 -9.68 -6.44
CA GLU A 15 -6.70 -10.00 -7.39
C GLU A 15 -8.05 -10.05 -6.67
N ASP A 16 -8.13 -10.77 -5.55
CA ASP A 16 -9.36 -10.96 -4.80
C ASP A 16 -9.87 -9.68 -4.14
N LEU A 17 -8.96 -8.88 -3.55
CA LEU A 17 -9.30 -7.58 -2.96
C LEU A 17 -9.88 -6.60 -3.98
N THR A 18 -9.48 -6.71 -5.25
CA THR A 18 -9.84 -5.74 -6.29
C THR A 18 -10.97 -6.22 -7.20
N ARG A 19 -11.34 -7.51 -7.10
CA ARG A 19 -12.43 -8.15 -7.86
C ARG A 19 -13.78 -7.51 -7.59
N SER A 20 -14.02 -7.10 -6.36
CA SER A 20 -15.28 -6.50 -5.90
C SER A 20 -15.09 -5.05 -5.44
N GLU A 21 -16.20 -4.41 -5.06
CA GLU A 21 -16.19 -3.10 -4.42
C GLU A 21 -15.31 -3.12 -3.15
N LEU A 22 -14.44 -2.11 -3.01
CA LEU A 22 -13.53 -1.93 -1.88
C LEU A 22 -14.28 -1.80 -0.55
N GLY A 23 -15.49 -1.26 -0.56
CA GLY A 23 -16.36 -1.21 0.62
C GLY A 23 -16.76 -2.58 1.17
N ARG A 24 -16.66 -3.65 0.37
CA ARG A 24 -17.01 -5.04 0.76
C ARG A 24 -15.80 -5.86 1.20
N VAL A 25 -14.60 -5.32 1.03
CA VAL A 25 -13.37 -5.98 1.47
C VAL A 25 -13.40 -6.15 2.98
N THR A 26 -13.08 -7.35 3.45
CA THR A 26 -12.91 -7.60 4.89
C THR A 26 -11.63 -6.97 5.41
N SER A 27 -11.63 -6.45 6.64
CA SER A 27 -10.42 -5.93 7.28
C SER A 27 -9.33 -6.99 7.44
N GLY A 28 -9.70 -8.27 7.63
CA GLY A 28 -8.74 -9.37 7.66
C GLY A 28 -7.95 -9.55 6.35
N ALA A 29 -8.64 -9.56 5.21
CA ALA A 29 -7.98 -9.68 3.90
C ALA A 29 -7.11 -8.44 3.59
N LEU A 30 -7.63 -7.24 3.89
CA LEU A 30 -6.86 -6.00 3.72
C LEU A 30 -5.64 -5.95 4.65
N GLY A 31 -5.78 -6.43 5.88
CA GLY A 31 -4.71 -6.55 6.87
C GLY A 31 -3.62 -7.53 6.41
N ALA A 32 -4.00 -8.69 5.89
CA ALA A 32 -3.06 -9.66 5.32
C ALA A 32 -2.27 -9.03 4.15
N PHE A 33 -2.94 -8.28 3.29
CA PHE A 33 -2.30 -7.59 2.17
C PHE A 33 -1.34 -6.50 2.64
N ALA A 34 -1.77 -5.68 3.59
CA ALA A 34 -0.94 -4.63 4.18
C ALA A 34 0.29 -5.20 4.87
N GLN A 35 0.15 -6.29 5.63
CA GLN A 35 1.29 -6.94 6.29
C GLN A 35 2.29 -7.49 5.28
N GLN A 36 1.85 -8.15 4.20
CA GLN A 36 2.76 -8.62 3.15
C GLN A 36 3.45 -7.43 2.44
N LEU A 37 2.70 -6.36 2.14
CA LEU A 37 3.26 -5.16 1.53
C LEU A 37 4.28 -4.47 2.45
N TRP A 38 4.01 -4.35 3.74
CA TRP A 38 4.87 -3.64 4.70
C TRP A 38 6.07 -4.48 5.11
N TYR A 39 5.84 -5.70 5.57
CA TYR A 39 6.83 -6.52 6.27
C TYR A 39 7.37 -7.69 5.45
N GLY A 40 6.81 -7.95 4.26
CA GLY A 40 7.39 -8.93 3.33
C GLY A 40 8.79 -8.52 2.90
N ASP A 41 9.73 -9.46 2.98
CA ASP A 41 11.14 -9.24 2.62
C ASP A 41 11.37 -9.25 1.09
N GLN A 42 10.37 -9.67 0.32
CA GLN A 42 10.47 -9.79 -1.13
C GLN A 42 10.24 -8.44 -1.83
N ASP A 43 10.87 -8.27 -2.99
CA ASP A 43 10.52 -7.19 -3.90
C ASP A 43 9.20 -7.53 -4.59
N LEU A 44 8.15 -6.78 -4.26
CA LEU A 44 6.81 -7.01 -4.77
C LEU A 44 6.55 -6.32 -6.11
N VAL A 45 7.46 -5.47 -6.58
CA VAL A 45 7.27 -4.72 -7.84
C VAL A 45 7.05 -5.66 -9.05
N PRO A 46 7.84 -6.74 -9.26
CA PRO A 46 7.60 -7.65 -10.38
C PRO A 46 6.23 -8.33 -10.33
N VAL A 47 5.77 -8.70 -9.12
CA VAL A 47 4.43 -9.29 -8.93
C VAL A 47 3.35 -8.26 -9.27
N LEU A 48 3.47 -7.05 -8.73
CA LEU A 48 2.55 -5.94 -9.01
C LEU A 48 2.48 -5.58 -10.50
N GLU A 49 3.62 -5.57 -11.20
CA GLU A 49 3.70 -5.33 -12.64
C GLU A 49 2.99 -6.42 -13.44
N SER A 50 3.21 -7.68 -13.10
CA SER A 50 2.53 -8.83 -13.73
C SER A 50 1.01 -8.75 -13.53
N GLU A 51 0.59 -8.48 -12.30
CA GLU A 51 -0.82 -8.34 -11.92
C GLU A 51 -1.51 -7.20 -12.70
N VAL A 52 -0.96 -5.99 -12.66
CA VAL A 52 -1.57 -4.81 -13.31
C VAL A 52 -1.49 -4.89 -14.85
N SER A 53 -0.42 -5.48 -15.41
CA SER A 53 -0.28 -5.59 -16.87
C SER A 53 -1.17 -6.66 -17.48
N GLY A 54 -1.27 -7.82 -16.85
CA GLY A 54 -1.91 -9.00 -17.44
C GLY A 54 -3.12 -9.51 -16.68
N ARG A 55 -2.98 -9.76 -15.37
CA ARG A 55 -3.94 -10.58 -14.62
C ARG A 55 -5.22 -9.83 -14.24
N LEU A 56 -5.08 -8.60 -13.74
CA LEU A 56 -6.21 -7.77 -13.33
C LEU A 56 -7.00 -7.31 -14.55
N ARG A 57 -8.32 -7.56 -14.52
CA ARG A 57 -9.23 -7.34 -15.64
C ARG A 57 -9.93 -6.00 -15.54
N GLY A 58 -9.85 -5.23 -16.63
CA GLY A 58 -10.55 -3.95 -16.74
C GLY A 58 -9.91 -2.81 -15.95
N ALA A 59 -10.31 -1.58 -16.29
CA ALA A 59 -9.73 -0.37 -15.69
C ALA A 59 -10.01 -0.26 -14.19
N ALA A 60 -11.25 -0.55 -13.77
CA ALA A 60 -11.67 -0.43 -12.37
C ALA A 60 -10.83 -1.31 -11.43
N GLN A 61 -10.58 -2.58 -11.80
CA GLN A 61 -9.77 -3.48 -10.97
C GLN A 61 -8.32 -2.98 -10.84
N LYS A 62 -7.73 -2.51 -11.95
CA LYS A 62 -6.37 -1.94 -11.95
C LYS A 62 -6.28 -0.65 -11.12
N GLN A 63 -7.28 0.23 -11.23
CA GLN A 63 -7.36 1.46 -10.43
C GLN A 63 -7.47 1.16 -8.94
N ARG A 64 -8.28 0.16 -8.54
CA ARG A 64 -8.35 -0.33 -7.16
C ARG A 64 -7.00 -0.84 -6.66
N ALA A 65 -6.30 -1.65 -7.45
CA ALA A 65 -4.98 -2.16 -7.09
C ALA A 65 -3.97 -1.02 -6.85
N LEU A 66 -3.90 -0.08 -7.80
CA LEU A 66 -2.98 1.06 -7.73
C LEU A 66 -3.31 1.99 -6.56
N TYR A 67 -4.60 2.20 -6.28
CA TYR A 67 -5.05 2.93 -5.10
C TYR A 67 -4.57 2.26 -3.80
N LEU A 68 -4.75 0.94 -3.66
CA LEU A 68 -4.34 0.21 -2.45
C LEU A 68 -2.82 0.33 -2.22
N VAL A 69 -2.02 0.14 -3.27
CA VAL A 69 -0.56 0.26 -3.18
C VAL A 69 -0.14 1.71 -2.88
N ASP A 70 -0.70 2.70 -3.58
CA ASP A 70 -0.37 4.12 -3.38
C ASP A 70 -0.75 4.62 -1.98
N ARG A 71 -1.83 4.09 -1.41
CA ARG A 71 -2.23 4.38 -0.03
C ARG A 71 -1.27 3.74 0.96
N LEU A 72 -1.06 2.43 0.85
CA LEU A 72 -0.30 1.67 1.86
C LEU A 72 1.20 1.97 1.82
N ARG A 73 1.76 2.41 0.69
CA ARG A 73 3.18 2.78 0.60
C ARG A 73 3.56 4.02 1.42
N ARG A 74 2.57 4.80 1.88
CA ARG A 74 2.78 6.09 2.56
C ARG A 74 2.91 5.96 4.07
N PHE A 75 2.78 4.75 4.61
CA PHE A 75 2.92 4.50 6.04
C PHE A 75 4.39 4.40 6.46
N PRO A 76 4.76 4.94 7.64
CA PRO A 76 6.14 5.00 8.11
C PRO A 76 6.72 3.65 8.52
N CYS A 77 5.92 2.59 8.57
CA CYS A 77 6.41 1.24 8.80
C CYS A 77 7.24 0.69 7.62
N LEU A 78 7.08 1.25 6.42
CA LEU A 78 7.91 0.93 5.26
C LEU A 78 9.25 1.64 5.31
N THR A 79 10.32 0.96 4.89
CA THR A 79 11.61 1.61 4.65
C THR A 79 11.50 2.62 3.50
N ASP A 80 12.28 3.70 3.56
CA ASP A 80 12.30 4.72 2.51
C ASP A 80 12.60 4.12 1.12
N ALA A 81 13.51 3.14 1.07
CA ALA A 81 13.86 2.43 -0.16
C ALA A 81 12.66 1.67 -0.76
N LYS A 82 11.91 0.93 0.07
CA LYS A 82 10.73 0.18 -0.39
C LYS A 82 9.59 1.11 -0.76
N ALA A 83 9.37 2.17 0.02
CA ALA A 83 8.37 3.20 -0.29
C ALA A 83 8.68 3.93 -1.61
N ALA A 84 9.96 4.18 -1.91
CA ALA A 84 10.40 4.79 -3.17
C ALA A 84 10.15 3.86 -4.36
N ARG A 85 10.50 2.57 -4.27
CA ARG A 85 10.20 1.59 -5.34
C ARG A 85 8.71 1.48 -5.61
N LEU A 86 7.89 1.37 -4.56
CA LEU A 86 6.43 1.34 -4.72
C LEU A 86 5.89 2.65 -5.31
N LYS A 87 6.50 3.80 -5.00
CA LYS A 87 6.14 5.08 -5.62
C LYS A 87 6.46 5.09 -7.11
N GLU A 88 7.63 4.62 -7.51
CA GLU A 88 8.04 4.53 -8.91
C GLU A 88 7.09 3.62 -9.69
N PHE A 89 6.79 2.44 -9.14
CA PHE A 89 5.79 1.52 -9.69
C PHE A 89 4.43 2.22 -9.88
N VAL A 90 3.87 2.83 -8.83
CA VAL A 90 2.57 3.51 -8.92
C VAL A 90 2.60 4.65 -9.96
N SER A 91 3.73 5.36 -10.07
CA SER A 91 3.88 6.50 -10.98
C SER A 91 3.96 6.08 -12.45
N SER A 92 4.50 4.88 -12.75
CA SER A 92 4.56 4.35 -14.12
C SER A 92 3.16 4.06 -14.69
N TRP A 93 2.15 3.89 -13.82
CA TRP A 93 0.75 3.68 -14.18
C TRP A 93 -0.11 4.95 -14.10
N SER A 94 0.49 6.14 -14.04
CA SER A 94 -0.24 7.41 -13.96
C SER A 94 -1.21 7.66 -15.12
N THR A 95 -1.00 7.01 -16.27
CA THR A 95 -1.91 7.04 -17.43
C THR A 95 -3.28 6.40 -17.17
N LEU A 96 -3.42 5.60 -16.11
CA LEU A 96 -4.70 5.02 -15.67
C LEU A 96 -5.52 5.97 -14.79
N LYS A 97 -4.96 7.11 -14.36
CA LYS A 97 -5.73 8.16 -13.72
C LYS A 97 -6.65 8.82 -14.76
N PRO A 98 -7.94 9.04 -14.46
CA PRO A 98 -8.83 9.66 -15.42
C PRO A 98 -8.45 11.12 -15.66
N ALA A 99 -8.59 11.59 -16.90
CA ALA A 99 -8.44 13.01 -17.22
C ALA A 99 -9.58 13.87 -16.64
N VAL A 100 -10.76 13.26 -16.48
CA VAL A 100 -11.96 13.90 -15.92
C VAL A 100 -12.60 12.93 -14.92
N HIS A 101 -12.81 13.41 -13.69
CA HIS A 101 -13.50 12.66 -12.66
C HIS A 101 -15.02 12.79 -12.80
N SER A 102 -15.76 11.80 -12.31
CA SER A 102 -17.22 11.86 -12.29
C SER A 102 -17.73 12.99 -11.36
N ALA A 103 -18.92 13.52 -11.65
CA ALA A 103 -19.56 14.48 -10.77
C ALA A 103 -19.81 13.89 -9.37
N GLN A 104 -20.13 12.59 -9.31
CA GLN A 104 -20.35 11.85 -8.07
C GLN A 104 -19.06 11.75 -7.23
N SER A 105 -17.95 11.27 -7.79
CA SER A 105 -16.66 11.21 -7.07
C SER A 105 -16.22 12.60 -6.60
N THR A 106 -16.42 13.63 -7.42
CA THR A 106 -16.14 15.03 -7.08
C THR A 106 -16.98 15.51 -5.89
N GLN A 107 -18.27 15.18 -5.85
CA GLN A 107 -19.15 15.50 -4.72
C GLN A 107 -18.73 14.75 -3.45
N MET A 108 -18.38 13.47 -3.57
CA MET A 108 -17.99 12.62 -2.44
C MET A 108 -16.69 13.10 -1.79
N VAL A 109 -15.66 13.42 -2.57
CA VAL A 109 -14.39 13.93 -2.02
C VAL A 109 -14.57 15.31 -1.37
N THR A 110 -15.37 16.20 -1.99
CA THR A 110 -15.71 17.52 -1.43
C THR A 110 -16.49 17.40 -0.11
N SER A 111 -17.29 16.35 0.04
CA SER A 111 -18.07 16.07 1.26
C SER A 111 -17.31 15.22 2.28
N HIS A 112 -16.01 14.97 2.09
CA HIS A 112 -15.17 14.09 2.92
C HIS A 112 -15.69 12.66 3.07
N LYS A 113 -16.45 12.17 2.08
CA LYS A 113 -16.99 10.80 2.03
C LYS A 113 -16.14 9.84 1.18
N LEU A 114 -15.08 10.35 0.56
CA LEU A 114 -14.18 9.60 -0.29
C LEU A 114 -12.74 10.04 -0.04
N ASP A 115 -11.85 9.06 0.08
CA ASP A 115 -10.43 9.29 0.18
C ASP A 115 -9.87 10.03 -1.05
N LYS A 116 -8.98 10.97 -0.82
CA LYS A 116 -8.37 11.76 -1.90
C LYS A 116 -7.61 10.89 -2.91
N LEU A 117 -6.92 9.83 -2.48
CA LEU A 117 -6.21 8.95 -3.42
C LEU A 117 -7.17 8.08 -4.21
N ALA A 118 -8.25 7.61 -3.58
CA ALA A 118 -9.30 6.91 -4.31
C ALA A 118 -9.88 7.80 -5.41
N TYR A 119 -10.20 9.06 -5.07
CA TYR A 119 -10.60 10.06 -6.04
C TYR A 119 -9.57 10.23 -7.16
N GLU A 120 -8.28 10.47 -6.84
CA GLU A 120 -7.21 10.65 -7.84
C GLU A 120 -7.05 9.44 -8.79
N TRP A 121 -7.34 8.23 -8.32
CA TRP A 121 -7.34 7.01 -9.14
C TRP A 121 -8.65 6.78 -9.92
N GLY A 122 -9.62 7.68 -9.80
CA GLY A 122 -10.90 7.62 -10.51
C GLY A 122 -11.95 6.75 -9.84
N LEU A 123 -11.78 6.42 -8.56
CA LEU A 123 -12.70 5.57 -7.81
C LEU A 123 -13.81 6.42 -7.14
N GLU A 124 -14.95 5.78 -6.93
CA GLU A 124 -16.08 6.29 -6.13
C GLU A 124 -16.23 5.54 -4.81
N GLU A 125 -15.20 4.79 -4.44
CA GLU A 125 -15.14 3.91 -3.28
C GLU A 125 -13.72 3.89 -2.72
N ASP A 126 -13.60 3.60 -1.43
CA ASP A 126 -12.31 3.53 -0.75
C ASP A 126 -12.31 2.44 0.32
N VAL A 127 -11.16 2.28 1.00
CA VAL A 127 -11.01 1.36 2.13
C VAL A 127 -10.95 2.06 3.49
N VAL A 128 -11.31 3.36 3.57
CA VAL A 128 -11.16 4.14 4.82
C VAL A 128 -11.88 3.47 6.00
N PRO A 129 -13.11 2.94 5.87
CA PRO A 129 -13.78 2.24 6.97
C PRO A 129 -13.01 1.03 7.50
N GLN A 130 -12.42 0.23 6.60
CA GLN A 130 -11.67 -0.99 6.91
C GLN A 130 -10.27 -0.69 7.46
N MET A 131 -9.70 0.47 7.10
CA MET A 131 -8.34 0.83 7.52
C MET A 131 -8.19 0.93 9.03
N LYS A 132 -9.25 1.22 9.79
CA LYS A 132 -9.18 1.32 11.25
C LYS A 132 -8.54 0.08 11.88
N ASP A 133 -8.91 -1.10 11.41
CA ASP A 133 -8.39 -2.37 11.90
C ASP A 133 -6.96 -2.59 11.39
N VAL A 134 -6.70 -2.28 10.12
CA VAL A 134 -5.37 -2.44 9.48
C VAL A 134 -4.29 -1.55 10.12
N LEU A 135 -4.67 -0.39 10.68
CA LEU A 135 -3.75 0.55 11.31
C LEU A 135 -3.10 0.00 12.60
N GLU A 136 -3.59 -1.11 13.16
CA GLU A 136 -2.93 -1.79 14.27
C GLU A 136 -1.55 -2.33 13.86
N PHE A 137 -1.44 -2.79 12.61
CA PHE A 137 -0.22 -3.41 12.11
C PHE A 137 0.86 -2.39 11.80
N GLN A 138 0.54 -1.13 11.46
CA GLN A 138 1.59 -0.17 11.12
C GLN A 138 2.42 0.28 12.32
N THR A 139 2.02 0.00 13.57
CA THR A 139 2.68 0.56 14.76
C THR A 139 4.13 0.12 14.93
N ARG A 140 4.96 0.94 15.61
CA ARG A 140 6.32 0.54 16.02
C ARG A 140 6.34 -0.75 16.85
N HIS A 141 5.33 -0.94 17.70
CA HIS A 141 5.23 -2.12 18.55
C HIS A 141 5.02 -3.38 17.72
N PHE A 142 4.04 -3.36 16.80
CA PHE A 142 3.81 -4.47 15.89
C PHE A 142 5.02 -4.72 14.98
N ALA A 143 5.59 -3.66 14.38
CA ALA A 143 6.80 -3.76 13.57
C ALA A 143 7.93 -4.54 14.29
N ALA A 144 8.15 -4.30 15.58
CA ALA A 144 9.17 -4.99 16.37
C ALA A 144 8.89 -6.50 16.52
N THR A 145 7.63 -6.95 16.52
CA THR A 145 7.28 -8.38 16.62
C THR A 145 7.52 -9.13 15.31
N THR A 146 7.52 -8.44 14.17
CA THR A 146 7.74 -9.07 12.85
C THR A 146 9.19 -9.46 12.59
N GLY A 147 10.15 -8.83 13.28
CA GLY A 147 11.58 -8.97 12.98
C GLY A 147 12.03 -8.40 11.63
N ALA A 148 11.12 -7.79 10.86
CA ALA A 148 11.41 -7.22 9.55
C ALA A 148 12.13 -5.87 9.63
N GLN A 149 12.82 -5.49 8.55
CA GLN A 149 13.34 -4.13 8.41
C GLN A 149 12.17 -3.17 8.16
N THR A 150 12.13 -2.06 8.92
CA THR A 150 11.02 -1.09 8.85
C THR A 150 11.55 0.33 8.73
N GLY A 151 10.67 1.27 8.35
CA GLY A 151 10.98 2.71 8.31
C GLY A 151 11.18 3.34 9.69
N TYR A 152 10.87 2.60 10.76
CA TYR A 152 11.16 3.04 12.10
C TYR A 152 12.64 2.86 12.43
N VAL A 153 13.40 3.96 12.32
CA VAL A 153 14.79 4.03 12.77
C VAL A 153 14.90 3.49 14.20
N ARG A 154 15.81 2.52 14.45
CA ARG A 154 16.16 2.11 15.81
C ARG A 154 16.72 3.34 16.53
N GLN A 155 16.13 3.72 17.66
CA GLN A 155 16.58 4.90 18.40
C GLN A 155 18.02 4.76 18.94
N ASP A 156 18.61 3.57 18.85
CA ASP A 156 19.93 3.27 19.41
C ASP A 156 21.12 3.81 18.59
N GLU A 157 20.96 4.12 17.30
CA GLU A 157 22.08 4.65 16.48
C GLU A 157 22.32 6.17 16.63
N ARG A 158 21.44 6.90 17.32
CA ARG A 158 21.64 8.34 17.60
C ARG A 158 22.44 8.63 18.87
N ALA A 159 22.74 7.62 19.69
CA ALA A 159 23.37 7.81 21.00
C ALA A 159 24.92 7.74 20.99
N GLU A 160 25.56 7.26 19.91
CA GLU A 160 27.02 7.08 19.85
C GLU A 160 27.73 8.07 18.91
N ARG A 161 27.32 9.35 18.91
CA ARG A 161 28.23 10.41 18.47
C ARG A 161 29.08 10.87 19.66
N PRO A 162 30.38 10.51 19.76
CA PRO A 162 31.23 11.07 20.79
C PRO A 162 31.26 12.59 20.61
N ARG A 163 30.88 13.31 21.67
CA ARG A 163 31.11 14.75 21.76
C ARG A 163 32.63 14.95 21.74
N LEU A 164 33.15 15.38 20.59
CA LEU A 164 34.49 15.94 20.49
C LEU A 164 34.52 17.19 21.38
N VAL A 165 35.06 17.02 22.59
CA VAL A 165 35.43 18.13 23.47
C VAL A 165 36.70 18.72 22.88
N ALA A 166 36.58 19.84 22.17
CA ALA A 166 37.73 20.62 21.76
C ALA A 166 38.44 21.15 23.02
N ARG A 167 39.73 20.83 23.15
CA ARG A 167 40.66 21.47 24.09
C ARG A 167 41.28 22.69 23.44
#